data_AF-A0A6C0JFP9-F1
#
_entry.id   AF-A0A6C0JFP9-F1
#
_cell.length_a   1.000
_cell.length_b   1.000
_cell.length_c   1.000
_cell.angle_alpha   90.00
_cell.angle_beta   90.00
_cell.angle_gamma   90.00
#
_symmetry.space_group_name_H-M   'P 1'
#
loop_
_entity.id
_entity.type
_entity.pdbx_description
1 polymer ?
#
loop_
_entity_poly.entity_id
_entity_poly.type
_entity_poly.pdbx_seq_one_letter_code
_entity_poly.pdbx_strand_id
1 'polypeptide(L)'
;MSNIESNLKKLLKGEKACIPEHFLKVPSYNSPTLRTGKGRPISEGAFGKMYRGSINDNGRRYVAYKEIDTSETTDGAFEFEFKVAQKLKEFAVPEMYLFRKCPIQDKDMGRIRTKSGHFVQPAKRTKPKDILYMELLNGMSFNSWWQTKPSLDAIKSVIVQVFDNLYRINQKFPDFRHRDLHGGNVMVNPDALKTQYTWDVDLGRKVIRNDPGGSFRSRLGSPDIKKYKRTNAGVEAHIIDFG
;
A
#
# COMPACT_ATOMS: atom_id res chain seq x y z
N MET A 1 -14.64 7.54 -8.28
CA MET A 1 -13.22 7.32 -8.62
C MET A 1 -12.43 8.49 -8.09
N SER A 2 -11.29 8.25 -7.43
CA SER A 2 -10.45 9.34 -6.94
C SER A 2 -9.87 10.14 -8.11
N ASN A 3 -9.61 11.43 -7.90
CA ASN A 3 -9.00 12.30 -8.92
C ASN A 3 -7.57 11.81 -9.28
N ILE A 4 -6.93 11.02 -8.40
CA ILE A 4 -5.62 10.42 -8.67
C ILE A 4 -5.75 9.27 -9.65
N GLU A 5 -6.65 8.31 -9.39
CA GLU A 5 -6.88 7.13 -10.22
C GLU A 5 -7.20 7.48 -11.68
N SER A 6 -8.15 8.40 -11.89
CA SER A 6 -8.59 8.78 -13.25
C SER A 6 -7.46 9.46 -14.04
N ASN A 7 -6.70 10.34 -13.40
CA ASN A 7 -5.54 10.99 -14.00
C ASN A 7 -4.42 10.01 -14.32
N LEU A 8 -4.15 9.05 -13.42
CA LEU A 8 -3.14 8.02 -13.62
C LEU A 8 -3.51 7.14 -14.82
N LYS A 9 -4.75 6.63 -14.89
CA LYS A 9 -5.23 5.80 -15.99
C LYS A 9 -5.20 6.54 -17.33
N LYS A 10 -5.52 7.83 -17.35
CA LYS A 10 -5.40 8.67 -18.54
C LYS A 10 -3.95 8.86 -18.97
N LEU A 11 -3.04 9.05 -18.02
CA LEU A 11 -1.61 9.26 -18.26
C LEU A 11 -0.92 8.00 -18.78
N LEU A 12 -1.20 6.86 -18.14
CA LEU A 12 -0.54 5.58 -18.37
C LEU A 12 -1.41 4.61 -19.20
N LYS A 13 -2.15 5.11 -20.19
CA LYS A 13 -3.00 4.26 -21.02
C LYS A 13 -2.16 3.29 -21.88
N GLY A 14 -2.51 2.01 -21.86
CA GLY A 14 -1.88 0.98 -22.69
C GLY A 14 -0.42 0.70 -22.32
N GLU A 15 0.45 0.59 -23.32
CA GLU A 15 1.89 0.32 -23.12
C GLU A 15 2.62 1.37 -22.27
N LYS A 16 2.06 2.57 -22.13
CA LYS A 16 2.62 3.62 -21.26
C LYS A 16 2.72 3.18 -19.79
N ALA A 17 1.82 2.31 -19.33
CA ALA A 17 1.88 1.71 -17.99
C ALA A 17 3.02 0.71 -17.81
N CYS A 18 3.81 0.39 -18.84
CA CYS A 18 4.97 -0.47 -18.71
C CYS A 18 6.30 0.29 -18.68
N ILE A 19 6.25 1.60 -18.91
CA ILE A 19 7.38 2.53 -18.95
C ILE A 19 7.05 3.82 -18.17
N PRO A 20 6.64 3.71 -16.89
CA PRO A 20 6.21 4.86 -16.09
C PRO A 20 7.26 5.98 -16.02
N GLU A 21 8.54 5.67 -16.11
CA GLU A 21 9.66 6.62 -16.07
C GLU A 21 9.60 7.70 -17.15
N HIS A 22 8.91 7.47 -18.26
CA HIS A 22 8.74 8.46 -19.33
C HIS A 22 7.51 9.38 -19.14
N PHE A 23 6.66 9.10 -18.16
CA PHE A 23 5.39 9.80 -17.96
C PHE A 23 5.18 10.34 -16.55
N LEU A 24 5.71 9.64 -15.54
CA LEU A 24 5.72 10.06 -14.16
C LEU A 24 6.96 10.91 -13.90
N LYS A 25 6.79 11.92 -13.04
CA LYS A 25 7.88 12.82 -12.70
C LYS A 25 8.42 12.56 -11.30
N VAL A 26 9.71 12.76 -11.13
CA VAL A 26 10.40 12.65 -9.84
C VAL A 26 11.25 13.89 -9.61
N PRO A 27 11.53 14.26 -8.35
CA PRO A 27 12.49 15.31 -8.04
C PRO A 27 13.85 14.98 -8.66
N SER A 28 14.45 15.98 -9.32
CA SER A 28 15.83 15.88 -9.78
C SER A 28 16.78 15.82 -8.59
N TYR A 29 17.96 15.23 -8.78
CA TYR A 29 18.98 15.17 -7.73
C TYR A 29 19.27 16.58 -7.19
N ASN A 30 19.17 16.75 -5.87
CA ASN A 30 19.36 18.00 -5.14
C ASN A 30 18.53 19.20 -5.66
N SER A 31 17.39 18.96 -6.31
CA SER A 31 16.53 20.03 -6.83
C SER A 31 15.04 19.69 -6.69
N PRO A 32 14.18 20.65 -6.29
CA PRO A 32 12.73 20.44 -6.27
C PRO A 32 12.12 20.34 -7.68
N THR A 33 12.91 20.62 -8.73
CA THR A 33 12.46 20.56 -10.11
C THR A 33 12.12 19.13 -10.51
N LEU A 34 10.91 18.94 -11.02
CA LEU A 34 10.42 17.62 -11.42
C LEU A 34 10.80 17.30 -12.87
N ARG A 35 11.36 16.11 -13.08
CA ARG A 35 11.68 15.58 -14.40
C ARG A 35 11.11 14.18 -14.55
N THR A 36 10.78 13.79 -15.79
CA THR A 36 10.42 12.39 -16.07
C THR A 36 11.60 11.50 -15.76
N GLY A 37 11.37 10.44 -14.99
CA GLY A 37 12.38 9.46 -14.66
C GLY A 37 11.86 8.46 -13.63
N LYS A 38 12.61 7.37 -13.46
CA LYS A 38 12.29 6.30 -12.51
C LYS A 38 12.54 6.70 -11.05
N GLY A 39 13.46 7.65 -10.83
CA GLY A 39 13.89 8.07 -9.49
C GLY A 39 14.66 6.97 -8.76
N ARG A 40 14.96 7.23 -7.48
CA ARG A 40 15.52 6.21 -6.59
C ARG A 40 14.39 5.30 -6.07
N PRO A 41 14.62 3.98 -5.91
CA PRO A 41 13.65 3.13 -5.26
C PRO A 41 13.39 3.63 -3.83
N ILE A 42 12.13 3.60 -3.41
CA ILE A 42 11.72 3.90 -2.02
C ILE A 42 11.94 2.66 -1.14
N SER A 43 11.78 1.47 -1.72
CA SER A 43 11.97 0.19 -1.05
C SER A 43 12.41 -0.87 -2.05
N GLU A 44 13.17 -1.84 -1.57
CA GLU A 44 13.58 -3.04 -2.30
C GLU A 44 13.31 -4.25 -1.40
N GLY A 45 12.49 -5.18 -1.87
CA GLY A 45 12.16 -6.41 -1.17
C GLY A 45 12.26 -7.63 -2.08
N ALA A 46 11.97 -8.81 -1.54
CA ALA A 46 11.99 -10.07 -2.28
C ALA A 46 11.09 -10.05 -3.53
N PHE A 47 9.99 -9.30 -3.47
CA PHE A 47 9.00 -9.18 -4.54
C PHE A 47 9.18 -7.95 -5.43
N GLY A 48 10.38 -7.37 -5.47
CA GLY A 48 10.73 -6.30 -6.41
C GLY A 48 10.96 -4.93 -5.79
N LYS A 49 11.01 -3.92 -6.67
CA LYS A 49 11.40 -2.55 -6.32
C LYS A 49 10.20 -1.62 -6.35
N MET A 50 10.03 -0.85 -5.29
CA MET A 50 8.99 0.16 -5.19
C MET A 50 9.55 1.53 -5.51
N TYR A 51 8.83 2.29 -6.32
CA TYR A 51 9.17 3.63 -6.76
C TYR A 51 8.01 4.58 -6.48
N ARG A 52 8.26 5.88 -6.56
CA ARG A 52 7.22 6.91 -6.58
C ARG A 52 7.29 7.69 -7.86
N GLY A 53 6.15 8.18 -8.30
CA GLY A 53 6.06 9.08 -9.44
C GLY A 53 4.93 10.08 -9.28
N SER A 54 5.23 11.34 -9.58
CA SER A 54 4.26 12.42 -9.62
C SER A 54 3.42 12.32 -10.88
N ILE A 55 2.10 12.38 -10.72
CA ILE A 55 1.13 12.38 -11.85
C ILE A 55 0.90 13.79 -12.40
N ASN A 56 1.36 14.82 -11.68
CA ASN A 56 1.23 16.23 -12.03
C ASN A 56 2.58 16.96 -12.00
N ASP A 57 2.57 18.19 -12.49
CA ASP A 57 3.79 18.96 -12.74
C ASP A 57 4.29 19.73 -11.52
N ASN A 58 3.49 19.82 -10.45
CA ASN A 58 3.81 20.55 -9.22
C ASN A 58 4.25 19.64 -8.06
N GLY A 59 4.25 18.31 -8.23
CA GLY A 59 4.73 17.37 -7.22
C GLY A 59 3.83 17.27 -6.00
N ARG A 60 2.56 17.66 -6.11
CA ARG A 60 1.60 17.53 -5.02
C ARG A 60 0.83 16.21 -5.05
N ARG A 61 0.93 15.45 -6.14
CA ARG A 61 0.20 14.19 -6.31
C ARG A 61 1.14 13.10 -6.78
N TYR A 62 1.48 12.22 -5.86
CA TYR A 62 2.31 11.05 -6.12
C TYR A 62 1.47 9.76 -6.10
N VAL A 63 1.97 8.77 -6.83
CA VAL A 63 1.59 7.37 -6.70
C VAL A 63 2.83 6.57 -6.36
N ALA A 64 2.65 5.47 -5.63
CA ALA A 64 3.66 4.43 -5.52
C ALA A 64 3.44 3.41 -6.66
N TYR A 65 4.52 2.82 -7.15
CA TYR A 65 4.42 1.69 -8.05
C TYR A 65 5.50 0.64 -7.78
N LYS A 66 5.11 -0.64 -7.75
CA LYS A 66 5.97 -1.80 -7.53
C LYS A 66 6.25 -2.43 -8.89
N GLU A 67 7.52 -2.50 -9.28
CA GLU A 67 7.95 -3.26 -10.46
C GLU A 67 8.48 -4.61 -10.01
N ILE A 68 7.93 -5.68 -10.61
CA ILE A 68 8.33 -7.05 -10.32
C ILE A 68 8.84 -7.73 -11.59
N ASP A 69 10.04 -8.31 -11.54
CA ASP A 69 10.56 -9.17 -12.60
C ASP A 69 9.79 -10.51 -12.56
N THR A 70 9.13 -10.86 -13.67
CA THR A 70 8.32 -12.08 -13.76
C THR A 70 9.01 -13.17 -14.59
N SER A 71 10.32 -13.05 -14.83
CA SER A 71 11.09 -14.02 -15.62
C SER A 71 11.22 -15.39 -14.97
N GLU A 72 11.26 -15.46 -13.64
CA GLU A 72 11.47 -16.70 -12.87
C GLU A 72 10.18 -17.29 -12.26
N THR A 73 9.03 -16.97 -12.86
CA THR A 73 7.67 -17.44 -12.50
C THR A 73 7.09 -16.91 -11.18
N THR A 74 6.18 -15.96 -11.34
CA THR A 74 5.24 -15.44 -10.33
C THR A 74 3.87 -15.24 -10.97
N ASP A 75 3.47 -16.15 -11.87
CA ASP A 75 2.29 -15.96 -12.70
C ASP A 75 1.02 -15.89 -11.85
N GLY A 76 0.30 -14.78 -11.97
CA GLY A 76 -0.97 -14.53 -11.30
C GLY A 76 -0.90 -14.03 -9.85
N ALA A 77 0.24 -14.09 -9.17
CA ALA A 77 0.36 -13.66 -7.77
C ALA A 77 0.03 -12.18 -7.58
N PHE A 78 0.59 -11.30 -8.42
CA PHE A 78 0.37 -9.86 -8.30
C PHE A 78 -0.98 -9.39 -8.84
N GLU A 79 -1.55 -10.14 -9.81
CA GLU A 79 -2.92 -9.91 -10.24
C GLU A 79 -3.90 -10.28 -9.12
N PHE A 80 -3.60 -11.34 -8.37
CA PHE A 80 -4.33 -11.72 -7.16
C PHE A 80 -4.20 -10.65 -6.08
N GLU A 81 -3.00 -10.17 -5.77
CA GLU A 81 -2.75 -9.08 -4.81
C GLU A 81 -3.59 -7.83 -5.16
N PHE A 82 -3.57 -7.40 -6.42
CA PHE A 82 -4.38 -6.28 -6.90
C PHE A 82 -5.88 -6.52 -6.69
N LYS A 83 -6.39 -7.72 -7.04
CA LYS A 83 -7.81 -8.07 -6.90
C LYS A 83 -8.24 -8.14 -5.44
N VAL A 84 -7.39 -8.65 -4.55
CA VAL A 84 -7.65 -8.68 -3.11
C VAL A 84 -7.70 -7.27 -2.56
N ALA A 85 -6.66 -6.45 -2.79
CA ALA A 85 -6.64 -5.08 -2.29
C ALA A 85 -7.79 -4.21 -2.84
N GLN A 86 -8.21 -4.42 -4.11
CA GLN A 86 -9.43 -3.78 -4.66
C GLN A 86 -10.70 -4.12 -3.88
N LYS A 87 -10.86 -5.38 -3.44
CA LYS A 87 -12.00 -5.81 -2.60
C LYS A 87 -11.91 -5.24 -1.19
N LEU A 88 -10.69 -4.95 -0.72
CA LEU A 88 -10.43 -4.46 0.62
C LEU A 88 -10.37 -2.93 0.75
N LYS A 89 -10.62 -2.17 -0.32
CA LYS A 89 -10.48 -0.69 -0.35
C LYS A 89 -11.27 0.12 0.70
N GLU A 90 -12.24 -0.48 1.38
CA GLU A 90 -13.01 0.17 2.47
C GLU A 90 -12.37 -0.02 3.86
N PHE A 91 -11.31 -0.82 3.92
CA PHE A 91 -10.50 -1.10 5.10
C PHE A 91 -9.22 -0.27 5.05
N ALA A 92 -8.40 -0.33 6.11
CA ALA A 92 -7.12 0.36 6.18
C ALA A 92 -6.05 -0.37 5.35
N VAL A 93 -6.16 -0.22 4.03
CA VAL A 93 -5.26 -0.74 3.00
C VAL A 93 -5.03 0.35 1.95
N PRO A 94 -3.88 0.38 1.25
CA PRO A 94 -3.65 1.35 0.18
C PRO A 94 -4.70 1.28 -0.92
N GLU A 95 -5.12 2.43 -1.46
CA GLU A 95 -5.91 2.43 -2.69
C GLU A 95 -5.07 1.87 -3.85
N MET A 96 -5.58 0.82 -4.50
CA MET A 96 -5.01 0.30 -5.74
C MET A 96 -5.59 1.05 -6.95
N TYR A 97 -4.73 1.54 -7.85
CA TYR A 97 -5.18 2.33 -9.00
C TYR A 97 -5.15 1.54 -10.31
N LEU A 98 -4.08 0.78 -10.55
CA LEU A 98 -3.85 0.10 -11.82
C LEU A 98 -2.93 -1.10 -11.62
N PHE A 99 -3.21 -2.17 -12.33
CA PHE A 99 -2.31 -3.30 -12.51
C PHE A 99 -2.02 -3.46 -14.00
N ARG A 100 -0.75 -3.72 -14.36
CA ARG A 100 -0.34 -3.91 -15.75
C ARG A 100 0.65 -5.07 -15.86
N LYS A 101 0.30 -6.04 -16.70
CA LYS A 101 1.23 -7.03 -17.23
C LYS A 101 2.05 -6.44 -18.37
N CYS A 102 3.35 -6.62 -18.33
CA CYS A 102 4.30 -6.08 -19.30
C CYS A 102 5.17 -7.22 -19.86
N PRO A 103 4.67 -7.98 -20.86
CA PRO A 103 5.40 -9.09 -21.47
C PRO A 103 6.67 -8.61 -22.20
N ILE A 104 7.56 -9.53 -22.56
CA ILE A 104 8.68 -9.22 -23.46
C ILE A 104 8.12 -8.55 -24.72
N GLN A 105 8.77 -7.48 -25.16
CA GLN A 105 8.37 -6.80 -26.38
C GLN A 105 9.04 -7.48 -27.58
N ASP A 106 8.25 -8.03 -28.49
CA ASP A 106 8.79 -8.59 -29.73
C ASP A 106 9.18 -7.50 -30.73
N LYS A 107 8.41 -6.41 -30.74
CA LYS A 107 8.55 -5.26 -31.66
C LYS A 107 8.87 -3.98 -30.89
N ASP A 108 9.60 -3.09 -31.53
CA ASP A 108 9.92 -1.78 -30.97
C ASP A 108 8.64 -0.93 -30.83
N MET A 109 8.53 -0.22 -29.71
CA MET A 109 7.36 0.62 -29.37
C MET A 109 7.22 1.88 -30.25
N GLY A 110 8.18 2.12 -31.15
CA GLY A 110 8.29 3.35 -31.93
C GLY A 110 8.53 4.58 -31.05
N ARG A 111 8.35 5.77 -31.65
CA ARG A 111 8.45 7.05 -30.93
C ARG A 111 7.12 7.35 -30.24
N ILE A 112 7.17 7.60 -28.93
CA ILE A 112 6.01 7.95 -28.13
C ILE A 112 6.10 9.42 -27.73
N ARG A 113 5.00 10.14 -27.92
CA ARG A 113 4.88 11.54 -27.49
C ARG A 113 4.64 11.63 -25.99
N THR A 114 5.51 12.36 -25.29
CA THR A 114 5.37 12.65 -23.86
C THR A 114 4.37 13.78 -23.62
N LYS A 115 4.04 14.03 -22.34
CA LYS A 115 3.23 15.18 -21.93
C LYS A 115 3.83 16.53 -22.34
N SER A 116 5.17 16.65 -22.39
CA SER A 116 5.86 17.87 -22.81
C SER A 116 5.93 18.04 -24.34
N GLY A 117 5.34 17.12 -25.10
CA GLY A 117 5.37 17.14 -26.57
C GLY A 117 6.65 16.57 -27.18
N HIS A 118 7.63 16.16 -26.36
CA HIS A 118 8.86 15.52 -26.83
C HIS A 118 8.57 14.08 -27.27
N PHE A 119 9.33 13.60 -28.25
CA PHE A 119 9.30 12.20 -28.63
C PHE A 119 10.39 11.43 -27.89
N VAL A 120 10.01 10.29 -27.34
CA VAL A 120 10.94 9.36 -26.70
C VAL A 120 10.81 8.01 -27.38
N GLN A 121 11.93 7.33 -27.59
CA GLN A 121 11.96 5.94 -28.03
C GLN A 121 12.37 5.08 -26.84
N PRO A 122 11.41 4.37 -26.20
CA PRO A 122 11.73 3.49 -25.09
C PRO A 122 12.63 2.34 -25.56
N ALA A 123 13.55 1.91 -24.69
CA ALA A 123 14.33 0.70 -24.94
C ALA A 123 13.40 -0.52 -25.03
N LYS A 124 13.76 -1.46 -25.92
CA LYS A 124 13.03 -2.72 -26.07
C LYS A 124 13.04 -3.48 -24.74
N ARG A 125 11.86 -3.88 -24.28
CA ARG A 125 11.71 -4.66 -23.05
C ARG A 125 12.14 -6.11 -23.29
N THR A 126 13.28 -6.51 -22.73
CA THR A 126 13.87 -7.86 -22.90
C THR A 126 13.46 -8.87 -21.83
N LYS A 127 12.89 -8.39 -20.71
CA LYS A 127 12.36 -9.23 -19.62
C LYS A 127 10.90 -8.91 -19.33
N PRO A 128 10.05 -9.92 -19.06
CA PRO A 128 8.69 -9.66 -18.65
C PRO A 128 8.68 -9.08 -17.24
N LYS A 129 7.74 -8.19 -16.97
CA LYS A 129 7.51 -7.64 -15.64
C LYS A 129 6.05 -7.34 -15.42
N ASP A 130 5.64 -7.29 -14.16
CA ASP A 130 4.35 -6.76 -13.76
C ASP A 130 4.55 -5.45 -13.00
N ILE A 131 3.60 -4.53 -13.16
CA ILE A 131 3.61 -3.25 -12.44
C ILE A 131 2.29 -3.03 -11.73
N LEU A 132 2.38 -2.77 -10.43
CA LEU A 132 1.27 -2.47 -9.55
C LEU A 132 1.34 -1.00 -9.12
N TYR A 133 0.28 -0.23 -9.37
CA TYR A 133 0.19 1.19 -9.02
C TYR A 133 -0.81 1.39 -7.88
N MET A 134 -0.37 2.10 -6.85
CA MET A 134 -1.11 2.26 -5.61
C MET A 134 -0.91 3.64 -5.00
N GLU A 135 -1.67 3.92 -3.96
CA GLU A 135 -1.48 5.08 -3.09
C GLU A 135 -0.07 5.12 -2.52
N LEU A 136 0.56 6.30 -2.58
CA LEU A 136 1.79 6.54 -1.85
C LEU A 136 1.43 6.89 -0.41
N LEU A 137 1.59 5.94 0.51
CA LEU A 137 1.44 6.22 1.94
C LEU A 137 2.64 7.02 2.45
N ASN A 138 2.36 8.04 3.26
CA ASN A 138 3.38 8.84 3.91
C ASN A 138 3.79 8.19 5.24
N GLY A 139 4.54 7.10 5.18
CA GLY A 139 4.93 6.36 6.36
C GLY A 139 6.16 5.50 6.14
N MET A 140 6.48 4.69 7.14
CA MET A 140 7.54 3.69 7.09
C MET A 140 7.01 2.35 7.59
N SER A 141 7.71 1.25 7.30
CA SER A 141 7.33 -0.06 7.82
C SER A 141 7.30 -0.05 9.35
N PHE A 142 6.44 -0.86 9.97
CA PHE A 142 6.40 -1.02 11.42
C PHE A 142 7.77 -1.43 11.97
N ASN A 143 8.51 -2.29 11.26
CA ASN A 143 9.88 -2.65 11.64
C ASN A 143 10.81 -1.43 11.73
N SER A 144 10.76 -0.54 10.74
CA SER A 144 11.56 0.70 10.74
C SER A 144 11.08 1.68 11.82
N TRP A 145 9.76 1.83 11.96
CA TRP A 145 9.16 2.71 12.96
C TRP A 145 9.46 2.23 14.39
N TRP A 146 9.46 0.92 14.64
CA TRP A 146 9.80 0.35 15.94
C TRP A 146 11.21 0.75 16.41
N GLN A 147 12.16 0.89 15.48
CA GLN A 147 13.53 1.30 15.78
C GLN A 147 13.63 2.76 16.25
N THR A 148 12.60 3.59 16.02
CA THR A 148 12.55 4.97 16.53
C THR A 148 12.17 5.04 18.01
N LYS A 149 12.04 3.87 18.69
CA LYS A 149 11.67 3.75 20.12
C LYS A 149 10.36 4.49 20.44
N PRO A 150 9.24 4.15 19.78
CA PRO A 150 7.96 4.82 20.01
C PRO A 150 7.44 4.58 21.44
N SER A 151 6.52 5.43 21.89
CA SER A 151 5.87 5.28 23.19
C SER A 151 5.01 4.00 23.24
N LEU A 152 4.81 3.47 24.44
CA LEU A 152 3.94 2.32 24.66
C LEU A 152 2.53 2.53 24.11
N ASP A 153 1.99 3.74 24.21
CA ASP A 153 0.65 4.06 23.71
C ASP A 153 0.58 4.10 22.19
N ALA A 154 1.63 4.60 21.52
CA ALA A 154 1.72 4.53 20.07
C ALA A 154 1.80 3.09 19.58
N ILE A 155 2.56 2.23 20.28
CA ILE A 155 2.64 0.79 19.99
C ILE A 155 1.27 0.13 20.13
N LYS A 156 0.57 0.35 21.25
CA LYS A 156 -0.79 -0.16 21.47
C LYS A 156 -1.74 0.30 20.37
N SER A 157 -1.63 1.56 19.95
CA SER A 157 -2.44 2.13 18.87
C SER A 157 -2.26 1.37 17.55
N VAL A 158 -1.02 1.08 17.14
CA VAL A 158 -0.77 0.30 15.90
C VAL A 158 -1.35 -1.11 16.02
N ILE A 159 -1.08 -1.80 17.12
CA ILE A 159 -1.57 -3.18 17.34
C ILE A 159 -3.09 -3.25 17.24
N VAL A 160 -3.79 -2.32 17.89
CA VAL A 160 -5.26 -2.26 17.86
C VAL A 160 -5.79 -2.00 16.46
N GLN A 161 -5.20 -1.06 15.71
CA GLN A 161 -5.64 -0.77 14.34
C GLN A 161 -5.48 -1.99 13.44
N VAL A 162 -4.35 -2.69 13.52
CA VAL A 162 -4.13 -3.91 12.74
C VAL A 162 -5.19 -4.96 13.09
N PHE A 163 -5.45 -5.20 14.38
CA PHE A 163 -6.47 -6.18 14.80
C PHE A 163 -7.89 -5.78 14.43
N ASP A 164 -8.30 -4.52 14.63
CA ASP A 164 -9.63 -4.03 14.23
C ASP A 164 -9.79 -4.15 12.72
N ASN A 165 -8.77 -3.79 11.95
CA ASN A 165 -8.82 -3.91 10.49
C ASN A 165 -9.00 -5.36 10.05
N LEU A 166 -8.19 -6.29 10.56
CA LEU A 166 -8.31 -7.72 10.28
C LEU A 166 -9.65 -8.31 10.72
N TYR A 167 -10.14 -7.89 11.89
CA TYR A 167 -11.45 -8.29 12.40
C TYR A 167 -12.56 -7.84 11.45
N ARG A 168 -12.55 -6.57 11.04
CA ARG A 168 -13.55 -6.01 10.11
C ARG A 168 -13.50 -6.69 8.74
N ILE A 169 -12.29 -6.97 8.23
CA ILE A 169 -12.12 -7.77 7.00
C ILE A 169 -12.74 -9.14 7.18
N ASN A 170 -12.44 -9.83 8.30
CA ASN A 170 -12.97 -11.16 8.56
C ASN A 170 -14.50 -11.17 8.74
N GLN A 171 -15.09 -10.15 9.34
CA GLN A 171 -16.55 -10.02 9.44
C GLN A 171 -17.22 -9.97 8.06
N LYS A 172 -16.59 -9.31 7.08
CA LYS A 172 -17.10 -9.23 5.70
C LYS A 172 -16.70 -10.41 4.84
N PHE A 173 -15.51 -10.96 5.09
CA PHE A 173 -14.89 -12.07 4.35
C PHE A 173 -14.40 -13.13 5.36
N PRO A 174 -15.28 -14.02 5.84
CA PRO A 174 -14.97 -14.96 6.94
C PRO A 174 -13.78 -15.89 6.68
N ASP A 175 -13.52 -16.21 5.43
CA ASP A 175 -12.40 -17.07 5.01
C ASP A 175 -11.11 -16.30 4.72
N PHE A 176 -11.14 -14.96 4.79
CA PHE A 176 -9.96 -14.15 4.55
C PHE A 176 -8.86 -14.47 5.57
N ARG A 177 -7.66 -14.71 5.05
CA ARG A 177 -6.42 -14.85 5.82
C ARG A 177 -5.32 -14.10 5.09
N HIS A 178 -4.61 -13.24 5.81
CA HIS A 178 -3.49 -12.49 5.24
C HIS A 178 -2.29 -13.39 4.89
N ARG A 179 -2.07 -14.48 5.63
CA ARG A 179 -0.98 -15.47 5.47
C ARG A 179 0.46 -14.96 5.66
N ASP A 180 0.72 -13.68 5.43
CA ASP A 180 2.04 -13.06 5.55
C ASP A 180 2.02 -11.75 6.36
N LEU A 181 1.33 -11.75 7.50
CA LEU A 181 1.28 -10.56 8.36
C LEU A 181 2.55 -10.47 9.21
N HIS A 182 3.43 -9.54 8.88
CA HIS A 182 4.62 -9.19 9.67
C HIS A 182 4.87 -7.67 9.64
N GLY A 183 5.81 -7.18 10.47
CA GLY A 183 6.08 -5.74 10.59
C GLY A 183 6.64 -5.06 9.34
N GLY A 184 6.94 -5.81 8.28
CA GLY A 184 7.27 -5.26 6.95
C GLY A 184 6.03 -4.91 6.13
N ASN A 185 4.91 -5.59 6.38
CA ASN A 185 3.64 -5.45 5.65
C ASN A 185 2.63 -4.54 6.39
N VAL A 186 3.10 -3.86 7.43
CA VAL A 186 2.35 -2.82 8.15
C VAL A 186 3.08 -1.50 7.96
N MET A 187 2.42 -0.52 7.34
CA MET A 187 2.92 0.85 7.20
C MET A 187 2.40 1.71 8.35
N VAL A 188 3.28 2.43 9.03
CA VAL A 188 2.93 3.38 10.10
C VAL A 188 3.26 4.80 9.64
N ASN A 189 2.29 5.69 9.77
CA ASN A 189 2.46 7.13 9.59
C ASN A 189 2.50 7.81 10.97
N PRO A 190 3.69 8.17 11.49
CA PRO A 190 3.83 8.81 12.79
C PRO A 190 3.33 10.27 12.79
N ASP A 191 3.30 10.93 11.63
CA ASP A 191 2.93 12.34 11.49
C ASP A 191 1.40 12.53 11.36
N ALA A 192 0.67 11.46 11.04
CA ALA A 192 -0.79 11.44 11.09
C ALA A 192 -1.29 11.27 12.55
N LEU A 193 -0.88 12.20 13.42
CA LEU A 193 -1.44 12.36 14.75
C LEU A 193 -2.88 12.86 14.61
N LYS A 194 -3.88 11.98 14.74
CA LYS A 194 -5.29 12.42 14.73
C LYS A 194 -5.92 12.67 16.09
N THR A 195 -5.30 12.27 17.21
CA THR A 195 -5.56 12.73 18.60
C THR A 195 -4.79 11.85 19.60
N GLN A 196 -4.72 12.26 20.88
CA GLN A 196 -4.38 11.34 21.98
C GLN A 196 -5.36 10.16 22.03
N TYR A 197 -4.81 8.98 22.23
CA TYR A 197 -5.55 7.73 22.31
C TYR A 197 -6.23 7.57 23.66
N THR A 198 -7.55 7.38 23.66
CA THR A 198 -8.32 6.99 24.85
C THR A 198 -9.22 5.82 24.50
N TRP A 199 -9.15 4.76 25.31
CA TRP A 199 -10.16 3.70 25.33
C TRP A 199 -11.05 3.91 26.54
N ASP A 200 -12.33 4.16 26.30
CA ASP A 200 -13.35 3.84 27.29
C ASP A 200 -13.85 2.42 27.02
N VAL A 201 -13.33 1.47 27.79
CA VAL A 201 -13.82 0.09 27.80
C VAL A 201 -14.96 0.02 28.81
N ASP A 202 -16.21 0.22 28.36
CA ASP A 202 -17.36 -0.13 29.19
C ASP A 202 -17.53 -1.66 29.21
N LEU A 203 -16.84 -2.31 30.15
CA LEU A 203 -16.90 -3.75 30.38
C LEU A 203 -18.20 -4.21 31.06
N GLY A 204 -19.17 -3.32 31.32
CA GLY A 204 -20.44 -3.70 31.94
C GLY A 204 -20.24 -4.64 33.12
N ARG A 205 -19.34 -4.30 34.06
CA ARG A 205 -19.02 -5.08 35.27
C ARG A 205 -18.72 -6.58 35.08
N LYS A 206 -18.20 -7.05 33.94
CA LYS A 206 -17.69 -8.43 33.83
C LYS A 206 -16.16 -8.46 33.95
N VAL A 207 -15.70 -8.95 35.10
CA VAL A 207 -14.30 -9.32 35.35
C VAL A 207 -13.94 -10.50 34.46
N ILE A 208 -13.04 -10.29 33.49
CA ILE A 208 -12.48 -11.38 32.69
C ILE A 208 -11.40 -12.07 33.55
N ARG A 209 -11.67 -13.27 34.05
CA ARG A 209 -10.64 -14.10 34.72
C ARG A 209 -9.66 -14.63 33.69
N ASN A 210 -8.37 -14.60 34.01
CA ASN A 210 -7.31 -15.17 33.18
C ASN A 210 -7.50 -16.70 33.06
N ASP A 211 -7.86 -17.15 31.87
CA ASP A 211 -7.79 -18.56 31.49
C ASP A 211 -6.47 -18.79 30.70
N PRO A 212 -5.54 -19.62 31.22
CA PRO A 212 -4.23 -19.86 30.60
C PRO A 212 -4.30 -20.63 29.27
N GLY A 213 -5.44 -21.23 28.90
CA GLY A 213 -5.56 -22.11 27.73
C GLY A 213 -6.46 -21.61 26.59
N GLY A 214 -7.15 -20.48 26.74
CA GLY A 214 -8.22 -20.07 25.83
C GLY A 214 -7.76 -19.43 24.52
N SER A 215 -8.08 -20.06 23.38
CA SER A 215 -8.05 -19.48 22.03
C SER A 215 -8.66 -18.07 21.99
N PHE A 216 -7.99 -17.11 21.35
CA PHE A 216 -8.45 -15.72 21.23
C PHE A 216 -9.87 -15.59 20.64
N ARG A 217 -10.33 -16.62 19.89
CA ARG A 217 -11.70 -16.70 19.34
C ARG A 217 -12.80 -16.88 20.39
N SER A 218 -12.53 -17.57 21.51
CA SER A 218 -13.57 -17.81 22.53
C SER A 218 -13.81 -16.60 23.46
N ARG A 219 -12.88 -15.64 23.51
CA ARG A 219 -12.98 -14.45 24.38
C ARG A 219 -13.75 -13.27 23.77
N LEU A 220 -13.86 -13.23 22.44
CA LEU A 220 -14.36 -12.09 21.67
C LEU A 220 -15.54 -12.44 20.74
N GLY A 221 -16.02 -13.68 20.76
CA GLY A 221 -17.11 -14.16 19.91
C GLY A 221 -18.53 -13.71 20.29
N SER A 222 -18.68 -12.67 21.11
CA SER A 222 -19.98 -12.21 21.63
C SER A 222 -20.38 -10.86 21.00
N PRO A 223 -21.68 -10.49 20.92
CA PRO A 223 -22.17 -9.20 20.44
C PRO A 223 -21.56 -7.97 21.13
N ASP A 224 -20.80 -8.17 22.21
CA ASP A 224 -20.14 -7.16 23.02
C ASP A 224 -19.03 -6.37 22.29
N ILE A 225 -18.49 -6.86 21.17
CA ILE A 225 -17.59 -6.03 20.33
C ILE A 225 -18.32 -4.80 19.75
N LYS A 226 -19.64 -4.88 19.58
CA LYS A 226 -20.43 -3.77 19.04
C LYS A 226 -20.55 -2.58 20.00
N LYS A 227 -20.10 -2.70 21.26
CA LYS A 227 -20.20 -1.65 22.30
C LYS A 227 -18.97 -0.75 22.40
N TYR A 228 -17.90 -0.99 21.64
CA TYR A 228 -16.71 -0.14 21.71
C TYR A 228 -16.96 1.20 21.03
N LYS A 229 -17.00 2.29 21.82
CA LYS A 229 -16.92 3.66 21.29
C LYS A 229 -15.50 3.89 20.80
N ARG A 230 -15.37 4.06 19.49
CA ARG A 230 -14.11 4.28 18.79
C ARG A 230 -13.72 5.75 18.91
N THR A 231 -12.59 6.03 19.54
CA THR A 231 -11.94 7.34 19.49
C THR A 231 -10.52 7.18 18.95
N ASN A 232 -10.16 8.12 18.06
CA ASN A 232 -9.12 7.99 17.04
C ASN A 232 -7.75 7.50 17.55
N ALA A 233 -7.11 6.70 16.70
CA ALA A 233 -5.77 6.15 16.89
C ALA A 233 -4.69 7.23 16.94
N GLY A 234 -3.70 7.04 17.81
CA GLY A 234 -2.59 7.98 18.02
C GLY A 234 -1.59 8.06 16.86
N VAL A 235 -1.50 7.03 16.03
CA VAL A 235 -0.75 7.02 14.75
C VAL A 235 -1.56 6.22 13.74
N GLU A 236 -1.46 6.51 12.44
CA GLU A 236 -2.22 5.79 11.41
C GLU A 236 -1.44 4.56 10.92
N ALA A 237 -2.10 3.40 10.83
CA ALA A 237 -1.50 2.15 10.34
C ALA A 237 -2.31 1.49 9.22
N HIS A 238 -1.61 1.02 8.19
CA HIS A 238 -2.19 0.35 7.01
C HIS A 238 -1.53 -1.00 6.75
N ILE A 239 -2.31 -1.97 6.26
CA ILE A 239 -1.81 -3.26 5.77
C ILE A 239 -1.57 -3.13 4.26
N ILE A 240 -0.35 -3.44 3.78
CA ILE A 240 0.11 -3.00 2.44
C ILE A 240 0.50 -4.10 1.45
N ASP A 241 0.62 -5.35 1.89
CA ASP A 241 0.99 -6.50 1.04
C ASP A 241 0.15 -7.71 1.48
N PHE A 242 -0.36 -8.50 0.54
CA PHE A 242 -1.31 -9.59 0.81
C PHE A 242 -0.84 -10.97 0.36
N GLY A 243 0.37 -11.08 -0.22
CA GLY A 243 0.94 -12.33 -0.71
C GLY A 243 0.40 -12.80 -2.05
#